data_AF-A0ABD1NET3-F1
#
_entry.id   AF-A0ABD1NET3-F1
#
_cell.length_a   1.000
_cell.length_b   1.000
_cell.length_c   1.000
_cell.angle_alpha   90.00
_cell.angle_beta   90.00
_cell.angle_gamma   90.00
#
_symmetry.space_group_name_H-M   'P 1'
#
loop_
_entity.id
_entity.type
_entity.pdbx_description
1 polymer ?
#
loop_
_entity_poly.entity_id
_entity_poly.type
_entity_poly.pdbx_seq_one_letter_code
_entity_poly.pdbx_strand_id
1 'polypeptide(L)'
;MENGFNIWSFNRKHLNLILKDHFFEFLWRPRPPSFLSSEKEKEIAKNLKKYSKKYEAEDLDVSLLPSEQEREKRRMLKEEWDNEWKRLHEEESLQRQKLRDGEASDEEEEYEAKNIEVEEVIDVSEEVLHLEYGQE
;
A
#
# COMPACT_ATOMS: atom_id res chain seq x y z
N MET A 1 -21.93 -6.39 0.84
CA MET A 1 -20.75 -6.75 1.66
C MET A 1 -19.71 -7.27 0.70
N GLU A 2 -18.62 -6.53 0.53
CA GLU A 2 -17.50 -6.98 -0.29
C GLU A 2 -16.69 -7.99 0.52
N ASN A 3 -16.83 -9.28 0.20
CA ASN A 3 -16.10 -10.33 0.86
C ASN A 3 -14.71 -10.48 0.21
N GLY A 4 -13.66 -10.68 1.00
CA GLY A 4 -12.29 -10.68 0.51
C GLY A 4 -11.26 -10.77 1.63
N PHE A 5 -10.00 -10.58 1.29
CA PHE A 5 -8.90 -10.56 2.27
C PHE A 5 -7.82 -9.54 1.88
N ASN A 6 -7.16 -9.02 2.92
CA ASN A 6 -6.05 -8.08 2.81
C ASN A 6 -4.75 -8.77 3.17
N ILE A 7 -3.74 -8.64 2.32
CA ILE A 7 -2.39 -9.10 2.60
C ILE A 7 -1.56 -7.90 3.04
N TRP A 8 -1.00 -8.01 4.24
CA TRP A 8 -0.08 -7.03 4.81
C TRP A 8 1.30 -7.66 4.95
N SER A 9 2.34 -6.87 4.71
CA SER A 9 3.69 -7.24 5.10
C SER A 9 3.90 -7.05 6.61
N PHE A 10 4.97 -7.65 7.13
CA PHE A 10 5.36 -7.49 8.54
C PHE A 10 5.67 -6.03 8.93
N ASN A 11 6.04 -5.18 7.96
CA ASN A 11 6.31 -3.76 8.17
C ASN A 11 5.06 -2.87 7.96
N ARG A 12 3.85 -3.45 8.04
CA ARG A 12 2.56 -2.76 7.90
C ARG A 12 2.32 -2.11 6.53
N LYS A 13 3.04 -2.55 5.50
CA LYS A 13 2.76 -2.14 4.11
C LYS A 13 1.62 -2.99 3.57
N HIS A 14 0.60 -2.33 3.04
CA HIS A 14 -0.47 -3.00 2.31
C HIS A 14 0.12 -3.59 1.02
N LEU A 15 0.03 -4.91 0.85
CA LEU A 15 0.54 -5.60 -0.33
C LEU A 15 -0.56 -5.81 -1.37
N ASN A 16 -1.72 -6.35 -0.97
CA ASN A 16 -2.83 -6.64 -1.88
C ASN A 16 -4.18 -6.64 -1.14
N LEU A 17 -5.21 -6.16 -1.83
CA LEU A 17 -6.62 -6.29 -1.50
C LEU A 17 -7.26 -7.18 -2.58
N ILE A 18 -7.80 -8.33 -2.18
CA ILE A 18 -8.47 -9.24 -3.12
C ILE A 18 -9.91 -9.40 -2.70
N LEU A 19 -10.81 -8.86 -3.51
CA LEU A 19 -12.25 -9.07 -3.39
C LEU A 19 -12.60 -10.38 -4.09
N LYS A 20 -13.32 -11.25 -3.38
CA LYS A 20 -13.72 -12.55 -3.90
C LYS A 20 -15.16 -12.85 -3.49
N ASP A 21 -15.99 -13.10 -4.49
CA ASP A 21 -17.35 -13.52 -4.26
C ASP A 21 -17.40 -14.91 -3.63
N HIS A 22 -18.36 -15.14 -2.73
CA HIS A 22 -18.50 -16.38 -1.93
C HIS A 22 -17.20 -16.78 -1.20
N PHE A 23 -16.52 -15.81 -0.58
CA PHE A 23 -15.31 -16.07 0.20
C PHE A 23 -15.64 -16.65 1.58
N PHE A 24 -15.08 -17.82 1.89
CA PHE A 24 -15.30 -18.55 3.14
C PHE A 24 -14.11 -18.40 4.11
N GLU A 25 -12.92 -18.81 3.69
CA GLU A 25 -11.72 -18.81 4.53
C GLU A 25 -10.46 -18.60 3.69
N PHE A 26 -9.46 -17.96 4.29
CA PHE A 26 -8.11 -17.86 3.76
C PHE A 26 -7.11 -18.40 4.79
N LEU A 27 -6.36 -19.43 4.42
CA LEU A 27 -5.26 -19.97 5.19
C LEU A 27 -4.03 -20.09 4.30
N TRP A 28 -2.88 -19.69 4.83
CA TRP A 28 -1.61 -19.97 4.17
C TRP A 28 -1.36 -21.46 4.16
N ARG A 29 -0.90 -21.98 3.01
CA ARG A 29 -0.43 -23.37 2.96
C ARG A 29 0.77 -23.53 3.92
N PRO A 30 0.75 -24.53 4.82
CA PRO A 30 1.87 -24.78 5.71
C PRO A 30 3.16 -24.94 4.91
N ARG A 31 4.23 -24.23 5.31
CA ARG A 31 5.52 -24.37 4.64
C ARG A 31 6.14 -25.72 5.00
N PRO A 32 6.56 -26.53 4.00
CA PRO A 32 7.31 -27.75 4.26
C PRO A 32 8.59 -27.47 5.07
N PRO A 33 9.12 -28.47 5.81
CA PRO A 33 10.40 -28.35 6.48
C PRO A 33 11.52 -27.91 5.52
N SER A 34 12.45 -27.13 6.04
CA SER A 34 13.62 -26.69 5.30
C SER A 34 14.39 -27.91 4.76
N PHE A 35 14.67 -27.91 3.45
CA PHE A 35 15.56 -28.88 2.83
C PHE A 35 17.04 -28.56 3.06
N LEU A 36 17.34 -27.48 3.78
CA LEU A 36 18.71 -27.05 4.05
C LEU A 36 19.30 -27.87 5.20
N SER A 37 20.58 -28.23 5.08
CA SER A 37 21.33 -28.76 6.21
C SER A 37 21.56 -27.66 7.25
N SER A 38 21.69 -28.04 8.52
CA SER A 38 21.91 -27.08 9.61
C SER A 38 23.19 -26.24 9.44
N GLU A 39 24.17 -26.74 8.70
CA GLU A 39 25.38 -25.99 8.33
C GLU A 39 25.07 -24.85 7.36
N LYS A 40 24.28 -25.12 6.31
CA LYS A 40 23.85 -24.12 5.33
C LYS A 40 22.97 -23.05 5.96
N GLU A 41 22.08 -23.44 6.87
CA GLU A 41 21.24 -22.47 7.59
C GLU A 41 22.07 -21.51 8.43
N LYS A 42 23.10 -22.01 9.13
CA LYS A 42 24.04 -21.17 9.89
C LYS A 42 24.87 -20.26 8.99
N GLU A 43 25.29 -20.75 7.82
CA GLU A 43 26.02 -19.95 6.84
C GLU A 43 25.15 -18.81 6.30
N ILE A 44 23.90 -19.11 5.92
CA ILE A 44 22.94 -18.12 5.43
C ILE A 44 22.64 -17.08 6.51
N ALA A 45 22.44 -17.51 7.75
CA ALA A 45 22.22 -16.59 8.88
C ALA A 45 23.42 -15.64 9.10
N LYS A 46 24.66 -16.14 8.97
CA LYS A 46 25.88 -15.32 9.08
C LYS A 46 26.03 -14.33 7.93
N ASN A 47 25.68 -14.75 6.71
CA ASN A 47 25.86 -13.97 5.49
C ASN A 47 24.60 -13.24 5.03
N LEU A 48 23.57 -13.13 5.88
CA LEU A 48 22.25 -12.63 5.51
C LEU A 48 22.30 -11.24 4.86
N LYS A 49 23.16 -10.34 5.36
CA LYS A 49 23.33 -8.98 4.81
C LYS A 49 23.85 -8.97 3.37
N LYS A 50 24.72 -9.94 3.02
CA LYS A 50 25.26 -10.07 1.65
C LYS A 50 24.18 -10.59 0.71
N TYR A 51 23.42 -11.58 1.15
CA TYR A 51 22.30 -12.14 0.37
C TYR A 51 21.17 -11.13 0.19
N SER A 52 20.81 -10.35 1.22
CA SER A 52 19.79 -9.29 1.13
C SER A 52 20.11 -8.32 0.00
N LYS A 53 21.33 -7.75 -0.02
CA LYS A 53 21.74 -6.80 -1.07
C LYS A 53 21.76 -7.42 -2.46
N LYS A 54 22.20 -8.67 -2.58
CA LYS A 54 22.23 -9.38 -3.86
C LYS A 54 20.81 -9.58 -4.42
N TYR A 55 19.90 -10.11 -3.60
CA TYR A 55 18.54 -10.40 -4.03
C TYR A 55 17.70 -9.14 -4.21
N GLU A 56 17.91 -8.09 -3.41
CA GLU A 56 17.27 -6.79 -3.65
C GLU A 56 17.66 -6.22 -5.02
N ALA A 57 18.94 -6.33 -5.42
CA ALA A 57 19.39 -5.87 -6.73
C ALA A 57 18.82 -6.72 -7.87
N GLU A 58 18.78 -8.04 -7.71
CA GLU A 58 18.18 -8.96 -8.69
C GLU A 58 16.66 -8.75 -8.82
N ASP A 59 15.93 -8.56 -7.72
CA ASP A 59 14.49 -8.29 -7.74
C ASP A 59 14.19 -6.94 -8.42
N LEU A 60 15.00 -5.92 -8.18
CA LEU A 60 14.90 -4.64 -8.88
C LEU A 60 15.13 -4.81 -10.39
N ASP A 61 16.17 -5.56 -10.77
CA ASP A 61 16.46 -5.84 -12.18
C ASP A 61 15.30 -6.60 -12.85
N VAL A 62 14.77 -7.65 -12.21
CA VAL A 62 13.60 -8.40 -12.70
C VAL A 62 12.35 -7.52 -12.81
N SER A 63 12.14 -6.59 -11.88
CA SER A 63 11.03 -5.64 -11.99
C SER A 63 11.15 -4.69 -13.19
N LEU A 64 12.38 -4.48 -13.68
CA LEU A 64 12.72 -3.70 -14.86
C LEU A 64 12.79 -4.55 -16.14
N LEU A 65 12.78 -5.88 -16.03
CA LEU A 65 12.76 -6.81 -17.16
C LEU A 65 11.47 -6.84 -18.01
N PRO A 66 10.27 -6.34 -17.60
CA PRO A 66 9.20 -6.14 -18.56
C PRO A 66 9.77 -5.35 -19.74
N SER A 67 9.68 -5.93 -20.95
CA SER A 67 10.44 -5.40 -22.08
C SER A 67 10.15 -3.91 -22.22
N GLU A 68 11.18 -3.08 -22.36
CA GLU A 68 10.99 -1.64 -22.57
C GLU A 68 9.97 -1.39 -23.69
N GLN A 69 9.94 -2.29 -24.69
CA GLN A 69 8.97 -2.33 -25.76
C GLN A 69 7.51 -2.53 -25.30
N GLU A 70 7.21 -3.46 -24.40
CA GLU A 70 5.86 -3.62 -23.84
C GLU A 70 5.47 -2.45 -22.95
N ARG A 71 6.42 -1.91 -22.17
CA ARG A 71 6.17 -0.75 -21.33
C ARG A 71 5.87 0.49 -22.17
N GLU A 72 6.64 0.69 -23.24
CA GLU A 72 6.44 1.78 -24.19
C GLU A 72 5.13 1.64 -24.97
N LYS A 73 4.79 0.42 -25.42
CA LYS A 73 3.49 0.15 -26.04
C LYS A 73 2.33 0.47 -25.09
N ARG A 74 2.41 0.07 -23.82
CA ARG A 74 1.38 0.40 -22.82
C ARG A 74 1.31 1.90 -22.54
N ARG A 75 2.46 2.59 -22.51
CA ARG A 75 2.53 4.05 -22.35
C ARG A 75 1.83 4.76 -23.50
N MET A 76 2.16 4.39 -24.74
CA MET A 76 1.53 4.93 -25.94
C MET A 76 0.01 4.70 -25.95
N LEU A 77 -0.43 3.47 -25.64
CA LEU A 77 -1.87 3.14 -25.60
C LEU A 77 -2.60 3.95 -24.52
N LYS A 78 -1.96 4.17 -23.36
CA LYS A 78 -2.54 4.98 -22.30
C LYS A 78 -2.60 6.46 -22.70
N GLU A 79 -1.56 6.99 -23.31
CA GLU A 79 -1.54 8.39 -23.79
C GLU A 79 -2.59 8.63 -24.87
N GLU A 80 -2.75 7.69 -25.81
CA GLU A 80 -3.81 7.73 -26.83
C GLU A 80 -5.19 7.70 -26.19
N TRP A 81 -5.42 6.80 -25.24
CA TRP A 81 -6.67 6.74 -24.48
C TRP A 81 -6.95 8.02 -23.69
N ASP A 82 -5.96 8.54 -22.95
CA ASP A 82 -6.11 9.74 -22.12
C ASP A 82 -6.44 10.97 -22.99
N ASN A 83 -5.85 11.07 -24.18
CA ASN A 83 -6.13 12.15 -25.13
C ASN A 83 -7.54 12.02 -25.73
N GLU A 84 -7.93 10.83 -26.15
CA GLU A 84 -9.27 10.59 -26.69
C GLU A 84 -10.35 10.78 -25.63
N TRP A 85 -10.11 10.31 -24.40
CA TRP A 85 -10.98 10.53 -23.26
C TRP A 85 -11.15 12.02 -22.96
N LYS A 86 -10.06 12.80 -22.92
CA LYS A 86 -10.13 14.26 -22.72
C LYS A 86 -10.93 14.94 -23.81
N ARG A 87 -10.73 14.57 -25.08
CA ARG A 87 -11.46 15.13 -26.21
C ARG A 87 -12.96 14.87 -26.08
N LEU A 88 -13.35 13.61 -25.83
CA LEU A 88 -14.74 13.23 -25.62
C LEU A 88 -15.33 13.92 -24.38
N HIS A 89 -14.55 14.01 -23.30
CA HIS A 89 -14.96 14.66 -22.07
C HIS A 89 -15.21 16.16 -22.28
N GLU A 90 -14.40 16.85 -23.08
CA GLU A 90 -14.58 18.25 -23.44
C GLU A 90 -15.78 18.46 -24.38
N GLU A 91 -15.96 17.59 -25.38
CA GLU A 91 -17.13 17.62 -26.27
C GLU A 91 -18.44 17.43 -25.51
N GLU A 92 -18.45 16.55 -24.52
CA GLU A 92 -19.61 16.29 -23.67
C GLU A 92 -19.81 17.33 -22.56
N SER A 93 -18.84 18.23 -22.32
CA SER A 93 -18.89 19.22 -21.23
C SER A 93 -20.16 20.08 -21.30
N LEU A 94 -20.48 20.61 -22.48
CA LEU A 94 -21.69 21.41 -22.71
C LEU A 94 -22.99 20.63 -22.47
N GLN A 95 -23.00 19.32 -22.75
CA GLN A 95 -24.16 18.47 -22.48
C GLN A 95 -24.28 18.14 -20.99
N ARG A 96 -23.16 17.86 -20.32
CA ARG A 96 -23.12 17.62 -18.87
C ARG A 96 -23.56 18.86 -18.08
N GLN A 97 -23.11 20.05 -18.47
CA GLN A 97 -23.52 21.31 -17.86
C GLN A 97 -25.03 21.54 -18.01
N LYS A 98 -25.60 21.24 -19.19
CA LYS A 98 -27.06 21.34 -19.41
C LYS A 98 -27.87 20.36 -18.57
N LEU A 99 -27.36 19.15 -18.36
CA LEU A 99 -28.00 18.14 -17.51
C LEU A 99 -27.87 18.44 -16.02
N ARG A 100 -26.99 19.37 -15.63
CA ARG A 100 -26.77 19.85 -14.25
C ARG A 100 -27.28 21.29 -14.07
N ASP A 101 -28.36 21.65 -14.76
CA ASP A 101 -29.03 22.96 -14.64
C ASP A 101 -28.11 24.18 -14.83
N GLY A 102 -27.02 24.04 -15.60
CA GLY A 102 -26.06 25.12 -15.87
C GLY A 102 -24.85 25.17 -14.94
N GLU A 103 -24.77 24.29 -13.93
CA GLU A 103 -23.68 24.27 -12.96
C GLU A 103 -22.39 23.67 -13.54
N ALA A 104 -21.29 24.45 -13.47
CA ALA A 104 -19.97 24.06 -13.94
C ALA A 104 -19.22 23.23 -12.88
N SER A 105 -19.78 22.08 -12.53
CA SER A 105 -19.24 21.17 -11.50
C SER A 105 -17.87 20.57 -11.85
N ASP A 106 -17.45 20.61 -13.12
CA ASP A 106 -16.15 20.07 -13.57
C ASP A 106 -14.96 20.96 -13.09
N GLU A 107 -15.20 22.18 -12.62
CA GLU A 107 -14.18 23.11 -12.09
C GLU A 107 -14.09 23.11 -10.54
N GLU A 108 -14.98 22.39 -9.84
CA GLU A 108 -14.89 22.33 -8.37
C GLU A 108 -13.70 21.47 -7.93
N GLU A 109 -12.81 22.06 -7.12
CA GLU A 109 -11.78 21.30 -6.42
C GLU A 109 -12.45 20.31 -5.46
N GLU A 110 -12.31 19.02 -5.74
CA GLU A 110 -12.78 17.93 -4.88
C GLU A 110 -12.08 18.04 -3.52
N TYR A 111 -12.80 18.52 -2.50
CA TYR A 111 -12.25 18.63 -1.15
C TYR A 111 -12.23 17.23 -0.50
N GLU A 112 -11.03 16.69 -0.27
CA GLU A 112 -10.87 15.52 0.60
C GLU A 112 -10.92 15.95 2.08
N ALA A 113 -12.04 15.70 2.75
CA ALA A 113 -12.16 15.91 4.19
C ALA A 113 -11.32 14.87 4.96
N LYS A 114 -10.08 15.24 5.30
CA LYS A 114 -9.20 14.41 6.15
C LYS A 114 -9.48 14.69 7.63
N ASN A 115 -10.07 13.73 8.34
CA ASN A 115 -10.16 13.79 9.81
C ASN A 115 -8.75 13.67 10.41
N ILE A 116 -8.28 14.73 11.06
CA ILE A 116 -7.03 14.75 11.82
C ILE A 116 -7.42 14.73 13.30
N GLU A 117 -7.22 13.59 13.97
CA GLU A 117 -7.32 13.49 15.42
C GLU A 117 -6.03 14.03 16.04
N VAL A 118 -6.13 15.12 16.82
CA VAL A 118 -5.01 15.71 17.56
C VAL A 118 -5.23 15.40 19.04
N GLU A 119 -4.41 14.53 19.60
CA GLU A 119 -4.35 14.31 21.05
C GLU A 119 -3.36 15.29 21.67
N GLU A 120 -3.87 16.22 22.49
CA GLU A 120 -3.05 17.15 23.29
C GLU A 120 -3.03 16.66 24.74
N VAL A 121 -1.84 16.37 25.27
CA VAL A 121 -1.68 15.99 26.68
C VAL A 121 -1.67 17.28 27.51
N ILE A 122 -2.77 17.52 28.22
CA ILE A 122 -3.06 18.81 28.90
C ILE A 122 -2.19 19.00 30.15
N ASP A 123 -1.85 17.94 30.88
CA ASP A 123 -1.04 18.04 32.09
C ASP A 123 -0.42 16.69 32.47
N VAL A 124 0.80 16.71 33.01
CA VAL A 124 1.50 15.55 33.56
C VAL A 124 2.03 15.94 34.94
N SER A 125 1.34 15.48 35.98
CA SER A 125 1.78 15.65 37.37
C SER A 125 2.57 14.44 37.85
N GLU A 126 3.85 14.61 38.18
CA GLU A 126 4.64 13.62 38.91
C GLU A 126 4.58 13.92 40.41
N GLU A 127 4.04 12.99 41.20
CA GLU A 127 4.12 13.03 42.66
C GLU A 127 5.29 12.17 43.14
N VAL A 128 6.23 12.77 43.88
CA VAL A 128 7.31 12.05 44.54
C VAL A 128 6.80 11.56 45.89
N LEU A 129 6.52 10.25 45.99
CA LEU A 129 6.16 9.61 47.26
C LEU A 129 7.40 9.49 48.16
N HIS A 130 7.43 10.24 49.25
CA HIS A 130 8.38 10.01 50.34
C HIS A 130 7.90 8.83 51.18
N LEU A 131 8.48 7.66 50.95
CA LEU A 131 8.33 6.52 51.84
C LEU A 131 9.15 6.79 53.11
N GLU A 132 8.50 7.29 54.15
CA GLU A 132 9.10 7.26 55.49
C GLU A 132 9.17 5.81 55.95
N TYR A 133 10.38 5.26 55.99
CA TYR A 133 10.67 4.04 56.72
C TYR A 133 10.49 4.34 58.21
N GLY A 134 9.34 3.97 58.76
CA GLY A 134 9.12 3.94 60.20
C GLY A 134 10.18 3.08 60.89
N GLN A 135 10.95 3.72 61.76
CA GLN A 135 11.74 3.06 62.79
C GLN A 135 10.79 2.52 63.87
N GLU A 136 10.74 1.20 64.02
CA GLU A 136 10.74 0.47 65.29
C GLU A 136 11.07 -1.02 65.05
#